data_AF-A0A8T6VEI8-F1
#
_entry.id   AF-A0A8T6VEI8-F1
#
_cell.length_a   1.000
_cell.length_b   1.000
_cell.length_c   1.000
_cell.angle_alpha   90.00
_cell.angle_beta   90.00
_cell.angle_gamma   90.00
#
_symmetry.space_group_name_H-M   'P 1'
#
loop_
_entity.id
_entity.type
_entity.pdbx_description
1 polymer ?
#
loop_
_entity_poly.entity_id
_entity_poly.type
_entity_poly.pdbx_seq_one_letter_code
_entity_poly.pdbx_strand_id
1 'polypeptide(L)' 'ATDGEYSLSAPSKVIALRPERKKTVTEYLKMQGRFRHLFKPEFEHVIGRIQETVNKRWQKLLGKCNISSSSIP' A
#
# COMPACT_ATOMS: atom_id res chain seq x y z
N ALA A 1 -5.30 11.62 14.65
CA ALA A 1 -4.76 10.92 15.83
C ALA A 1 -5.54 11.45 17.01
N THR A 2 -6.40 10.62 17.58
CA THR A 2 -6.98 10.87 18.90
C THR A 2 -5.95 10.37 19.90
N ASP A 3 -5.46 11.25 20.77
CA ASP A 3 -4.56 10.91 21.90
C ASP A 3 -3.16 10.36 21.56
N GLY A 4 -2.57 10.76 20.43
CA GLY A 4 -1.18 10.40 20.09
C GLY A 4 -0.97 8.95 19.66
N GLU A 5 -2.01 8.11 19.72
CA GLU A 5 -2.00 6.77 19.17
C GLU A 5 -2.31 6.78 17.66
N TYR A 6 -1.47 6.09 16.89
CA TYR A 6 -1.70 5.88 15.47
C TYR A 6 -2.67 4.70 15.29
N SER A 7 -3.91 4.98 14.92
CA SER A 7 -4.88 3.95 14.55
C SER A 7 -5.14 3.94 13.04
N LEU A 8 -5.34 2.74 12.47
CA LEU A 8 -5.81 2.62 11.09
C LEU A 8 -7.29 2.96 11.00
N SER A 9 -7.68 3.64 9.92
CA SER A 9 -9.10 3.79 9.57
C SER A 9 -9.74 2.42 9.32
N ALA A 10 -11.06 2.31 9.52
CA ALA A 10 -11.82 1.08 9.28
C ALA A 10 -11.47 0.38 7.93
N PRO A 11 -11.44 1.06 6.76
CA PRO A 11 -11.05 0.40 5.51
C PRO A 11 -9.58 -0.05 5.49
N SER A 12 -8.68 0.73 6.08
CA SER A 12 -7.25 0.38 6.13
C SER A 12 -7.00 -0.82 7.05
N LYS A 13 -7.75 -0.94 8.14
CA LYS A 13 -7.69 -2.09 9.06
C LYS A 13 -8.13 -3.38 8.36
N VAL A 14 -9.17 -3.33 7.53
CA VAL A 14 -9.60 -4.48 6.72
C VAL A 14 -8.50 -4.93 5.75
N ILE A 15 -7.81 -3.99 5.10
CA ILE A 15 -6.69 -4.30 4.19
C ILE A 15 -5.49 -4.88 4.95
N ALA A 16 -5.21 -4.37 6.15
CA ALA A 16 -4.15 -4.90 7.00
C ALA A 16 -4.41 -6.34 7.46
N LEU A 17 -5.68 -6.67 7.75
CA LEU A 17 -6.11 -8.02 8.16
C LEU A 17 -6.27 -8.99 6.99
N ARG A 18 -6.55 -8.48 5.79
CA ARG A 18 -6.74 -9.28 4.56
C ARG A 18 -5.82 -8.76 3.45
N PRO A 19 -4.54 -9.17 3.46
CA PRO A 19 -3.55 -8.71 2.47
C PRO A 19 -3.92 -9.06 1.03
N GLU A 20 -4.71 -10.13 0.83
CA GLU A 20 -5.30 -10.53 -0.46
C GLU A 20 -6.16 -9.43 -1.13
N ARG A 21 -6.74 -8.50 -0.34
CA ARG A 21 -7.52 -7.37 -0.88
C ARG A 21 -6.63 -6.22 -1.37
N LYS A 22 -5.33 -6.25 -1.08
CA LYS A 22 -4.40 -5.20 -1.48
C LYS A 22 -4.06 -5.37 -2.95
N LYS A 23 -4.70 -4.55 -3.80
CA LYS A 23 -4.34 -4.43 -5.21
C LYS A 23 -2.89 -3.97 -5.37
N THR A 24 -2.24 -4.47 -6.42
CA THR A 24 -0.90 -3.99 -6.80
C THR A 24 -0.98 -2.54 -7.27
N VAL A 25 0.14 -1.82 -7.14
CA VAL A 25 0.24 -0.44 -7.64
C VAL A 25 0.00 -0.41 -9.15
N THR A 26 0.51 -1.40 -9.88
CA THR A 26 0.33 -1.54 -11.32
C THR A 26 -1.15 -1.57 -11.71
N GLU A 27 -1.96 -2.40 -11.05
CA GLU A 27 -3.39 -2.51 -11.34
C GLU A 27 -4.15 -1.21 -11.01
N TYR A 28 -3.80 -0.59 -9.88
CA TYR A 28 -4.38 0.70 -9.47
C TYR A 28 -4.05 1.83 -10.44
N LEU A 29 -2.78 1.96 -10.85
CA LEU A 29 -2.33 2.98 -11.79
C LEU A 29 -2.89 2.75 -13.19
N LYS A 30 -3.08 1.50 -13.62
CA LYS A 30 -3.61 1.14 -14.95
C LYS A 30 -5.06 1.63 -15.13
N MET A 31 -5.87 1.62 -14.06
CA MET A 31 -7.23 2.16 -14.10
C MET A 31 -7.26 3.69 -14.25
N GLN A 32 -6.15 4.38 -13.95
CA GLN A 32 -6.07 5.84 -14.01
C GLN A 32 -5.35 6.29 -15.29
N GLY A 33 -6.12 6.80 -16.26
CA GLY A 33 -5.58 7.24 -17.56
C GLY A 33 -4.42 8.24 -17.49
N ARG A 34 -4.35 9.06 -16.42
CA ARG A 34 -3.25 10.02 -16.18
C ARG A 34 -1.87 9.37 -16.06
N PHE A 35 -1.80 8.08 -15.69
CA PHE A 35 -0.54 7.35 -15.52
C PHE A 35 -0.18 6.47 -16.70
N ARG A 36 -0.92 6.56 -17.82
CA ARG A 36 -0.66 5.75 -19.01
C ARG A 36 0.77 5.88 -19.56
N HIS A 37 1.40 7.04 -19.39
CA HIS A 37 2.78 7.29 -19.80
C HIS A 37 3.82 6.47 -18.99
N LEU A 38 3.52 6.11 -17.74
CA LEU A 38 4.40 5.29 -16.90
C LEU A 38 4.45 3.82 -17.34
N PHE A 39 3.52 3.38 -18.18
CA PHE A 39 3.49 2.01 -18.73
C PHE A 39 4.30 1.85 -20.02
N LYS A 40 5.05 2.87 -20.43
CA LYS A 40 6.03 2.74 -21.51
C LYS A 40 7.25 1.97 -21.00
N PRO A 41 7.96 1.20 -21.85
CA PRO A 41 9.13 0.40 -21.43
C PRO A 41 10.22 1.25 -20.77
N GLU A 42 10.37 2.50 -21.19
CA GLU A 42 11.30 3.47 -20.59
C GLU A 42 11.03 3.71 -19.09
N PHE A 43 9.78 3.61 -18.63
CA PHE A 43 9.36 3.93 -17.26
C PHE A 43 8.96 2.71 -16.42
N GLU A 44 9.16 1.49 -16.92
CA GLU A 44 8.80 0.26 -16.21
C GLU A 44 9.48 0.17 -14.83
N HIS A 45 10.74 0.61 -14.75
CA HIS A 45 11.51 0.72 -13.51
C HIS A 45 10.86 1.67 -12.47
N VAL A 46 10.12 2.69 -12.93
CA VAL A 46 9.44 3.66 -12.05
C VAL A 46 8.29 2.98 -11.32
N ILE A 47 7.51 2.13 -12.01
CA ILE A 47 6.40 1.39 -11.40
C ILE A 47 6.93 0.47 -10.30
N GLY A 48 8.05 -0.23 -10.55
CA GLY A 48 8.72 -1.05 -9.54
C GLY A 48 9.14 -0.26 -8.30
N ARG A 49 9.76 0.91 -8.50
CA ARG A 49 10.16 1.81 -7.40
C ARG A 49 8.98 2.36 -6.62
N ILE A 50 7.85 2.66 -7.28
CA ILE A 50 6.62 3.07 -6.60
C ILE A 50 6.09 1.93 -5.76
N GLN A 51 6.05 0.70 -6.28
CA GLN A 51 5.60 -0.48 -5.55
C GLN A 51 6.43 -0.72 -4.28
N GLU A 52 7.76 -0.62 -4.38
CA GLU A 52 8.67 -0.73 -3.24
C GLU A 52 8.43 0.38 -2.21
N THR A 53 8.29 1.63 -2.67
CA THR A 53 8.02 2.77 -1.79
C THR A 53 6.71 2.63 -1.04
N VAL A 54 5.66 2.18 -1.73
CA VAL A 54 4.34 1.90 -1.14
C VAL A 54 4.44 0.79 -0.11
N ASN A 55 5.17 -0.28 -0.42
CA ASN A 55 5.39 -1.38 0.53
C ASN A 55 6.15 -0.92 1.78
N LYS A 56 7.23 -0.14 1.62
CA LYS A 56 8.03 0.39 2.73
C LYS A 56 7.20 1.32 3.63
N ARG A 57 6.41 2.22 3.03
CA ARG A 57 5.52 3.13 3.78
C ARG A 57 4.40 2.36 4.50
N TRP A 58 3.85 1.33 3.85
CA TRP A 58 2.84 0.47 4.45
C TRP A 58 3.37 -0.27 5.68
N GLN A 59 4.55 -0.89 5.58
CA GLN A 59 5.20 -1.55 6.73
C GLN A 59 5.47 -0.57 7.88
N LYS A 60 5.95 0.64 7.57
CA LYS A 60 6.15 1.70 8.57
C LYS A 60 4.82 2.10 9.25
N LEU A 61 3.73 2.17 8.49
CA LEU A 61 2.41 2.48 9.03
C LEU A 61 1.90 1.37 9.95
N LEU A 62 2.02 0.11 9.54
CA LEU A 62 1.64 -1.04 10.37
C LEU A 62 2.42 -1.09 11.69
N GLY A 63 3.73 -0.83 11.64
CA GLY A 63 4.58 -0.73 12.83
C GLY A 63 4.15 0.39 13.77
N LYS A 64 3.77 1.56 13.23
CA LYS A 64 3.20 2.66 14.04
C LYS A 64 1.87 2.30 14.68
N CYS A 65 1.05 1.49 14.01
CA CYS A 65 -0.24 1.02 14.51
C CYS A 65 -0.14 -0.26 15.36
N ASN A 66 1.07 -0.77 15.62
CA ASN A 66 1.33 -2.02 16.32
C ASN A 66 0.55 -3.23 15.76
N ILE A 67 0.31 -3.24 14.45
CA ILE A 67 -0.36 -4.34 13.75
C ILE A 67 0.73 -5.28 13.28
N SER A 68 1.07 -6.26 14.11
CA SER A 68 1.96 -7.36 13.73
C SER A 68 1.20 -8.37 12.87
N SER A 69 1.75 -8.71 11.71
CA SER A 69 1.22 -9.75 10.81
C SER A 69 1.15 -11.15 11.43
N SER A 70 1.63 -11.32 12.67
CA SER A 70 1.66 -12.57 13.43
C SER A 70 0.34 -12.96 14.10
N SER A 71 -0.74 -12.18 13.92
CA SER A 71 -2.08 -12.52 14.42
C SER A 71 -3.12 -12.52 13.29
N ILE A 72 -2.72 -12.99 12.12
CA ILE A 72 -3.64 -13.41 11.05
C ILE A 72 -3.70 -14.94 11.19
N PRO A 73 -4.85 -15.53 11.56
CA PRO A 73 -5.00 -16.99 11.60
C PRO A 73 -4.85 -17.63 10.23
#